data_AF-A0AAD4KLH3-F1
#
_entry.id   AF-A0AAD4KLH3-F1
#
_cell.length_a   1.000
_cell.length_b   1.000
_cell.length_c   1.000
_cell.angle_alpha   90.00
_cell.angle_beta   90.00
_cell.angle_gamma   90.00
#
_symmetry.space_group_name_H-M   'P 1'
#
loop_
_entity.id
_entity.type
_entity.pdbx_description
1 polymer ?
#
loop_
_entity_poly.entity_id
_entity_poly.type
_entity_poly.pdbx_seq_one_letter_code
_entity_poly.pdbx_strand_id
1 'polypeptide(L)' 'MSNLSTLSNVTLIPTDVTDTSSINATVTVVEKATGGRLDYLVNNAGIAICQPLLGVNIVDAKKYCL' A
#
# COMPACT_ATOMS: atom_id res chain seq x y z
N MET A 1 4.34 -6.51 -12.11
CA MET A 1 3.71 -5.20 -12.40
C MET A 1 4.00 -4.66 -13.81
N SER A 2 4.59 -5.44 -14.72
CA SER A 2 4.97 -4.98 -16.08
C SER A 2 3.80 -4.62 -17.00
N ASN A 3 2.60 -5.16 -16.75
CA ASN A 3 1.42 -4.90 -17.60
C ASN A 3 0.73 -3.56 -17.27
N LEU A 4 0.94 -3.01 -16.07
CA LEU A 4 0.33 -1.75 -15.66
C LEU A 4 1.15 -0.53 -16.13
N SER A 5 2.46 -0.70 -16.32
CA SER A 5 3.36 0.38 -16.72
C SER A 5 3.16 0.86 -18.17
N THR A 6 2.39 0.12 -18.98
CA THR A 6 2.11 0.48 -20.38
C THR A 6 0.84 1.32 -20.53
N LEU A 7 0.05 1.51 -19.46
CA LEU A 7 -1.20 2.26 -19.52
C LEU A 7 -0.93 3.76 -19.37
N SER A 8 -1.49 4.57 -20.28
CA SER A 8 -1.23 6.01 -20.35
C SER A 8 -1.88 6.82 -19.23
N ASN A 9 -2.87 6.25 -18.54
CA ASN A 9 -3.63 6.89 -17.46
C ASN A 9 -3.30 6.31 -16.08
N VAL A 10 -2.19 5.57 -15.96
CA VAL A 10 -1.76 4.94 -14.71
C VAL A 10 -0.33 5.37 -14.39
N THR A 11 -0.14 5.82 -13.16
CA THR A 11 1.20 6.12 -12.61
C THR A 11 1.51 5.10 -11.53
N LEU A 12 2.61 4.37 -11.69
CA LEU A 12 3.10 3.43 -10.68
C LEU A 12 4.01 4.18 -9.70
N ILE A 13 3.63 4.21 -8.43
CA ILE A 13 4.42 4.79 -7.35
C ILE A 13 4.78 3.66 -6.38
N PRO A 14 6.07 3.36 -6.14
CA PRO A 14 6.47 2.44 -5.09
C PRO A 14 6.10 3.03 -3.72
N THR A 15 5.27 2.32 -2.96
CA THR A 15 4.79 2.76 -1.66
C THR A 15 4.76 1.59 -0.69
N ASP A 16 5.43 1.73 0.45
CA ASP A 16 5.26 0.86 1.61
C ASP A 16 4.20 1.49 2.54
N VAL A 17 3.04 0.84 2.64
CA VAL A 17 1.92 1.32 3.46
C VAL A 17 2.14 1.17 4.96
N THR A 18 3.24 0.52 5.38
CA THR A 18 3.63 0.38 6.79
C THR A 18 4.65 1.43 7.23
N ASP A 19 5.20 2.21 6.29
CA ASP A 19 6.15 3.29 6.56
C ASP A 19 5.56 4.67 6.24
N THR A 20 5.37 5.48 7.29
CA THR A 20 4.87 6.85 7.19
C THR A 20 5.69 7.72 6.23
N SER A 21 7.02 7.51 6.16
CA SER A 21 7.86 8.32 5.28
C SER A 21 7.60 8.00 3.79
N SER A 22 7.44 6.72 3.46
CA SER A 22 7.03 6.25 2.14
C SER A 22 5.63 6.76 1.74
N ILE A 23 4.68 6.75 2.68
CA ILE A 23 3.33 7.30 2.46
C ILE A 23 3.40 8.80 2.16
N ASN A 24 4.13 9.58 2.97
CA ASN A 24 4.26 11.02 2.77
C ASN A 24 4.88 11.36 1.41
N ALA A 25 5.90 10.61 0.98
CA ALA A 25 6.49 10.77 -0.34
C ALA A 25 5.47 10.50 -1.46
N THR A 26 4.63 9.48 -1.30
CA THR A 26 3.54 9.16 -2.24
C THR A 26 2.51 10.28 -2.30
N VAL A 27 2.10 10.82 -1.14
CA VAL A 27 1.15 11.94 -1.05
C VAL A 27 1.68 13.14 -1.82
N THR A 28 2.95 13.53 -1.63
CA THR A 28 3.56 14.65 -2.37
C THR A 28 3.51 14.44 -3.89
N VAL A 29 3.76 13.22 -4.37
CA VAL A 29 3.68 12.90 -5.81
C VAL A 29 2.24 13.00 -6.33
N VAL A 30 1.27 12.46 -5.59
CA VAL A 30 -0.15 12.48 -5.96
C VAL A 30 -0.68 13.91 -5.96
N GLU A 31 -0.43 14.69 -4.90
CA GLU A 31 -0.86 16.09 -4.80
C GLU A 31 -0.37 16.92 -5.99
N LYS A 32 0.90 16.74 -6.39
CA LYS A 32 1.47 17.40 -7.57
C LYS A 32 0.78 16.98 -8.87
N ALA A 33 0.39 15.71 -8.99
CA ALA A 33 -0.23 15.18 -10.20
C ALA A 33 -1.73 15.54 -10.33
N THR A 34 -2.45 15.70 -9.21
CA THR A 34 -3.90 15.91 -9.19
C THR A 34 -4.33 17.32 -8.81
N GLY A 35 -3.39 18.20 -8.47
CA GLY A 35 -3.71 19.54 -7.97
C GLY A 35 -4.27 19.53 -6.55
N GLY A 36 -3.87 18.56 -5.73
CA GLY A 36 -4.20 18.47 -4.32
C GLY A 36 -5.55 17.81 -3.98
N ARG A 37 -6.29 17.30 -4.97
CA ARG A 37 -7.55 16.57 -4.74
C ARG A 37 -7.39 15.07 -5.00
N LEU A 38 -7.94 14.26 -4.11
CA LEU A 38 -8.05 12.81 -4.28
C LEU A 38 -9.51 12.41 -4.09
N ASP A 39 -10.15 11.92 -5.16
CA ASP A 39 -11.57 11.56 -5.11
C ASP A 39 -11.80 10.21 -4.42
N TYR A 40 -10.88 9.26 -4.62
CA TYR A 40 -10.99 7.91 -4.07
C TYR A 40 -9.63 7.41 -3.58
N LEU A 41 -9.63 6.79 -2.40
CA LEU A 41 -8.52 6.02 -1.86
C LEU A 41 -8.99 4.58 -1.65
N VAL A 42 -8.28 3.63 -2.26
CA VAL A 42 -8.56 2.19 -2.08
C VAL A 42 -7.43 1.59 -1.25
N ASN A 43 -7.68 1.40 0.05
CA ASN A 43 -6.75 0.73 0.96
C ASN A 43 -6.77 -0.79 0.74
N ASN A 44 -6.17 -1.26 -0.34
CA ASN A 44 -6.19 -2.67 -0.75
C ASN A 44 -4.91 -3.45 -0.34
N ALA A 45 -3.91 -2.79 0.22
CA ALA A 45 -2.68 -3.45 0.62
C ALA A 45 -2.94 -4.37 1.83
N GLY A 46 -2.50 -5.62 1.73
CA GLY A 46 -2.64 -6.60 2.80
C GLY A 46 -1.81 -7.85 2.52
N ILE A 47 -1.47 -8.57 3.58
CA ILE A 47 -0.85 -9.88 3.51
C ILE A 47 -1.75 -10.91 4.19
N ALA A 48 -1.65 -12.16 3.77
CA ALA A 48 -2.39 -13.26 4.39
C ALA A 48 -1.45 -14.12 5.24
N ILE A 49 -1.88 -14.42 6.47
CA ILE A 49 -1.30 -15.49 7.28
C ILE A 49 -2.24 -16.69 7.18
N CYS A 50 -1.82 -17.75 6.48
CA CYS A 50 -2.62 -18.95 6.28
C CYS A 50 -1.98 -20.15 7.00
N GLN A 51 -2.32 -20.31 8.28
CA GLN A 51 -1.90 -21.43 9.12
C GLN A 51 -2.89 -21.59 10.29
N PRO A 52 -2.92 -22.75 10.97
CA PRO A 52 -3.74 -22.90 12.18
C PRO A 52 -3.39 -21.84 13.21
N LEU A 53 -4.38 -21.32 13.94
CA LEU A 53 -4.19 -20.24 14.93
C LEU A 53 -3.08 -20.57 15.94
N LEU A 54 -3.01 -21.81 16.40
CA LEU A 54 -1.99 -22.27 17.36
C LEU A 54 -0.56 -22.28 16.78
N GLY A 55 -0.40 -22.25 15.47
CA GLY A 55 0.91 -22.17 14.79
C GLY A 55 1.40 -20.75 14.57
N VAL A 56 0.53 -19.75 14.65
CA VAL A 56 0.89 -18.35 14.33
C VAL A 56 1.84 -17.81 15.39
N ASN A 57 2.99 -17.28 14.95
CA ASN A 57 3.89 -16.54 15.81
C ASN A 57 3.20 -15.26 16.33
N ILE A 58 3.23 -15.01 17.64
CA ILE A 58 2.55 -13.86 18.24
C ILE A 58 3.12 -12.50 17.78
N VAL A 59 4.41 -12.45 17.41
CA VAL A 59 5.04 -11.24 16.87
C VAL A 59 4.45 -10.93 15.49
N ASP A 60 4.31 -11.95 14.63
CA ASP A 60 3.70 -11.79 13.31
C ASP A 60 2.21 -11.45 13.41
N ALA A 61 1.48 -12.09 14.34
CA ALA A 61 0.08 -11.77 14.59
C ALA A 61 -0.11 -10.30 15.01
N LYS A 62 0.73 -9.80 15.92
CA LYS A 62 0.69 -8.41 16.38
C LYS A 62 1.09 -7.41 15.29
N LYS A 63 1.95 -7.82 14.37
CA LYS A 63 2.47 -6.94 13.32
C LYS A 63 1.53 -6.85 12.12
N TYR A 64 0.80 -7.93 11.82
CA TYR A 64 0.07 -8.08 10.55
C TYR A 64 -1.43 -8.35 10.70
N CYS A 65 -1.93 -8.68 11.89
CA CYS A 65 -3.35 -8.96 12.14
C CYS A 65 -4.01 -8.03 13.18
N LEU A 66 -3.23 -7.24 13.92
CA LEU A 66 -3.67 -6.30 14.96
C LEU A 66 -3.11 -4.91 14.64
#